data_AF-A0A7K0NDD3-F1
#
_entry.id   AF-A0A7K0NDD3-F1
#
_cell.length_a   1.000
_cell.length_b   1.000
_cell.length_c   1.000
_cell.angle_alpha   90.00
_cell.angle_beta   90.00
_cell.angle_gamma   90.00
#
_symmetry.space_group_name_H-M   'P 1'
#
loop_
_entity.id
_entity.type
_entity.pdbx_description
1 polymer ?
#
loop_
_entity_poly.entity_id
_entity_poly.type
_entity_poly.pdbx_seq_one_letter_code
_entity_poly.pdbx_strand_id
1 'polypeptide(L)'
;MELSQKLREELTELGLSADYVLWIAEATIKEDLDGGTDVTSEATIPTHQNSIAEYRARKAGTIAGLHIAAAVLEVTGITDYTIKVTEGSHVEAGQL
;
A
#
# COMPACT_ATOMS: atom_id res chain seq x y z
N MET A 1 -8.62 11.04 2.39
CA MET A 1 -8.09 11.11 1.01
C MET A 1 -8.93 10.19 0.14
N GLU A 2 -8.82 10.22 -1.19
CA GLU A 2 -9.62 9.33 -2.05
C GLU A 2 -8.72 8.38 -2.82
N LEU A 3 -9.16 7.12 -2.93
CA LEU A 3 -8.54 6.14 -3.81
C LEU A 3 -8.77 6.54 -5.28
N SER A 4 -7.78 6.27 -6.12
CA SER A 4 -7.86 6.47 -7.55
C SER A 4 -9.02 5.67 -8.16
N GLN A 5 -9.63 6.22 -9.22
CA GLN A 5 -10.75 5.56 -9.90
C GLN A 5 -10.36 4.15 -10.38
N LYS A 6 -9.13 4.02 -10.90
CA LYS A 6 -8.58 2.74 -11.32
C LYS A 6 -8.55 1.72 -10.17
N LEU A 7 -7.99 2.09 -9.02
CA LEU A 7 -7.91 1.18 -7.88
C LEU A 7 -9.30 0.82 -7.33
N ARG A 8 -10.25 1.77 -7.32
CA ARG A 8 -11.65 1.50 -6.95
C ARG A 8 -12.28 0.43 -7.84
N GLU A 9 -12.05 0.50 -9.15
CA GLU A 9 -12.55 -0.49 -10.13
C GLU A 9 -11.89 -1.85 -9.88
N GLU A 10 -10.56 -1.90 -9.76
CA GLU A 10 -9.81 -3.15 -9.51
C GLU A 10 -10.24 -3.84 -8.20
N LEU A 11 -10.45 -3.07 -7.12
CA LEU A 11 -10.98 -3.61 -5.86
C LEU A 11 -12.39 -4.20 -6.03
N THR A 12 -13.23 -3.53 -6.81
CA THR A 12 -14.60 -3.99 -7.08
C THR A 12 -14.59 -5.29 -7.89
N GLU A 13 -13.71 -5.43 -8.88
CA GLU A 13 -13.51 -6.66 -9.66
C GLU A 13 -13.06 -7.83 -8.78
N LEU A 14 -12.29 -7.56 -7.74
CA LEU A 14 -11.88 -8.54 -6.72
C LEU A 14 -12.98 -8.85 -5.68
N GLY A 15 -14.16 -8.23 -5.80
CA GLY A 15 -15.28 -8.40 -4.87
C GLY A 15 -15.10 -7.67 -3.54
N LEU A 16 -14.21 -6.67 -3.49
CA LEU A 16 -13.95 -5.86 -2.31
C LEU A 16 -14.72 -4.53 -2.39
N SER A 17 -15.23 -4.06 -1.26
CA SER A 17 -15.80 -2.72 -1.16
C SER A 17 -14.68 -1.69 -1.08
N ALA A 18 -14.53 -0.86 -2.13
CA ALA A 18 -13.53 0.20 -2.16
C ALA A 18 -13.68 1.19 -0.99
N ASP A 19 -14.92 1.51 -0.60
CA ASP A 19 -15.19 2.42 0.52
C ASP A 19 -14.79 1.80 1.86
N TYR A 20 -15.03 0.50 2.06
CA TYR A 20 -14.58 -0.20 3.26
C TYR A 20 -13.06 -0.31 3.33
N VAL A 21 -12.40 -0.58 2.20
CA VAL A 21 -10.93 -0.62 2.11
C VAL A 21 -10.32 0.74 2.42
N LEU A 22 -10.87 1.82 1.85
CA LEU A 22 -10.45 3.18 2.17
C LEU A 22 -10.61 3.48 3.67
N TRP A 23 -11.77 3.14 4.24
CA TRP A 23 -12.02 3.36 5.66
C TRP A 23 -11.02 2.61 6.55
N ILE A 24 -10.76 1.33 6.27
CA ILE A 24 -9.76 0.55 7.03
C ILE A 24 -8.38 1.16 6.90
N ALA A 25 -7.96 1.52 5.68
CA ALA A 25 -6.63 2.09 5.45
C ALA A 25 -6.44 3.40 6.24
N GLU A 26 -7.40 4.32 6.16
CA GLU A 26 -7.37 5.56 6.95
C GLU A 26 -7.38 5.31 8.46
N ALA A 27 -8.19 4.36 8.94
CA ALA A 27 -8.25 4.00 10.34
C ALA A 27 -6.91 3.43 10.85
N THR A 28 -6.28 2.54 10.09
CA THR A 28 -5.00 1.93 10.46
C THR A 28 -3.82 2.91 10.45
N ILE A 29 -3.79 3.87 9.50
CA ILE A 29 -2.78 4.94 9.52
C ILE A 29 -2.97 5.84 10.73
N LYS A 30 -4.22 6.19 11.06
CA LYS A 30 -4.52 6.98 12.24
C LYS A 30 -4.13 6.26 13.54
N GLU A 31 -4.37 4.96 13.61
CA GLU A 31 -3.96 4.09 14.71
C GLU A 31 -2.43 4.09 14.87
N ASP A 32 -1.70 3.86 13.77
CA ASP A 32 -0.23 3.77 13.78
C ASP A 32 0.44 5.08 14.25
N LEU A 33 -0.14 6.22 13.86
CA LEU A 33 0.34 7.53 14.28
C LEU A 33 -0.06 7.91 15.71
N ASP A 34 -1.09 7.29 16.30
CA ASP A 34 -1.66 7.60 17.63
C ASP A 34 -1.83 9.12 17.90
N GLY A 35 -2.25 9.85 16.86
CA GLY A 35 -2.41 11.32 16.91
C GLY A 35 -1.10 12.13 16.86
N GLY A 36 0.05 11.48 16.75
CA GLY A 36 1.37 12.06 16.53
C GLY A 36 1.82 12.01 15.07
N THR A 37 3.15 11.97 14.90
CA THR A 37 3.86 11.83 13.62
C THR A 37 4.97 10.79 13.77
N ASP A 38 5.53 10.31 12.66
CA ASP A 38 6.74 9.48 12.69
C ASP A 38 7.97 10.36 12.96
N VAL A 39 8.22 10.60 14.26
CA VAL A 39 9.31 11.45 14.74
C VAL A 39 10.70 10.98 14.31
N THR A 40 10.88 9.68 14.05
CA THR A 40 12.18 9.15 13.62
C THR A 40 12.40 9.49 12.15
N SER A 41 11.40 9.27 11.30
CA SER A 41 11.48 9.62 9.88
C SER A 41 11.62 11.13 9.68
N GLU A 42 10.83 11.95 10.37
CA GLU A 42 10.94 13.41 10.28
C GLU A 42 12.33 13.93 10.71
N ALA A 43 12.94 13.31 11.71
CA ALA A 43 14.26 13.70 12.21
C ALA A 43 15.42 13.26 11.30
N THR A 44 15.22 12.23 10.47
CA THR A 44 16.32 11.56 9.73
C THR A 44 16.21 11.66 8.21
N ILE A 45 15.04 11.98 7.66
CA ILE A 45 14.78 12.03 6.23
C ILE A 45 14.35 13.46 5.83
N PRO A 46 15.08 14.13 4.92
CA PRO A 46 14.69 15.44 4.41
C PRO A 46 13.33 15.41 3.68
N THR A 47 12.51 16.44 3.89
CA THR A 47 11.14 16.55 3.34
C THR A 47 11.04 16.54 1.81
N HIS A 48 12.14 16.79 1.10
CA HIS A 48 12.22 16.83 -0.37
C HIS A 48 12.95 15.61 -0.95
N GLN A 49 13.33 14.64 -0.12
CA GLN A 49 13.96 13.41 -0.60
C GLN A 49 12.92 12.54 -1.30
N ASN A 50 13.28 12.04 -2.48
CA ASN A 50 12.54 11.00 -3.19
C ASN A 50 13.36 9.70 -3.19
N SER A 51 12.70 8.56 -3.16
CA SER A 51 13.37 7.24 -3.15
C SER A 51 12.48 6.22 -3.85
N ILE A 52 13.10 5.14 -4.34
CA ILE A 52 12.39 3.99 -4.91
C ILE A 52 12.32 2.91 -3.84
N ALA A 53 11.11 2.41 -3.58
CA ALA A 53 10.87 1.29 -2.67
C ALA A 53 10.35 0.09 -3.45
N GLU A 54 10.69 -1.11 -2.97
CA GLU A 54 10.35 -2.38 -3.60
C GLU A 54 9.77 -3.35 -2.56
N TYR A 55 8.61 -3.93 -2.87
CA TYR A 55 8.08 -5.05 -2.09
C TYR A 55 8.72 -6.35 -2.60
N ARG A 56 9.55 -6.99 -1.78
CA ARG A 56 10.19 -8.27 -2.12
C ARG A 56 9.71 -9.40 -1.23
N ALA A 57 9.32 -10.51 -1.84
CA ALA A 57 8.90 -11.70 -1.12
C ALA A 57 10.08 -12.25 -0.30
N ARG A 58 9.94 -12.36 1.03
CA ARG A 58 11.00 -12.91 1.88
C ARG A 58 11.07 -14.44 1.85
N LYS A 59 10.00 -15.09 1.40
CA LYS A 59 9.82 -16.54 1.32
C LYS A 59 8.96 -16.87 0.10
N ALA A 60 9.10 -18.08 -0.42
CA ALA A 60 8.20 -18.58 -1.44
C ALA A 60 6.78 -18.74 -0.91
N GLY A 61 5.77 -18.48 -1.74
CA GLY A 61 4.37 -18.54 -1.32
C GLY A 61 3.41 -17.91 -2.32
N THR A 62 2.15 -17.80 -1.92
CA THR A 62 1.10 -17.18 -2.74
C THR A 62 0.84 -15.75 -2.26
N ILE A 63 0.80 -14.82 -3.20
CA ILE A 63 0.55 -13.41 -2.92
C ILE A 63 -0.94 -13.14 -2.71
N ALA A 64 -1.25 -12.32 -1.72
CA ALA A 64 -2.57 -11.76 -1.48
C ALA A 64 -2.45 -10.35 -0.87
N GLY A 65 -3.34 -9.44 -1.26
CA GLY A 65 -3.48 -8.11 -0.65
C GLY A 65 -2.66 -7.00 -1.31
N LEU A 66 -2.27 -7.16 -2.57
CA LEU A 66 -1.54 -6.13 -3.33
C LEU A 66 -2.36 -4.84 -3.47
N HIS A 67 -3.66 -4.96 -3.74
CA HIS A 67 -4.55 -3.80 -3.89
C HIS A 67 -4.87 -3.14 -2.55
N ILE A 68 -4.78 -3.89 -1.45
CA ILE A 68 -4.86 -3.32 -0.09
C ILE A 68 -3.60 -2.51 0.21
N ALA A 69 -2.41 -3.03 -0.13
CA ALA A 69 -1.17 -2.27 0.01
C ALA A 69 -1.18 -0.99 -0.84
N ALA A 70 -1.67 -1.08 -2.09
CA ALA A 70 -1.87 0.07 -2.96
C ALA A 70 -2.81 1.13 -2.33
N ALA A 71 -3.91 0.69 -1.70
CA ALA A 71 -4.83 1.61 -1.03
C ALA A 71 -4.15 2.37 0.13
N VAL A 72 -3.29 1.71 0.91
CA VAL A 72 -2.52 2.36 1.99
C VAL A 72 -1.50 3.36 1.42
N LEU A 73 -0.84 3.03 0.31
CA LEU A 73 0.04 3.97 -0.40
C LEU A 73 -0.73 5.21 -0.87
N GLU A 74 -1.88 5.04 -1.52
CA GLU A 74 -2.66 6.16 -2.00
C GLU A 74 -3.22 7.03 -0.85
N VAL A 75 -3.67 6.43 0.25
CA VAL A 75 -4.11 7.14 1.46
C VAL A 75 -2.99 7.97 2.08
N THR A 76 -1.73 7.57 1.92
CA THR A 76 -0.56 8.33 2.38
C THR A 76 0.01 9.28 1.30
N GLY A 77 -0.65 9.37 0.14
CA GLY A 77 -0.32 10.31 -0.94
C GLY A 77 0.64 9.76 -1.99
N ILE A 78 0.94 8.45 -1.97
CA ILE A 78 1.80 7.79 -2.93
C ILE A 78 0.94 7.18 -4.05
N THR A 79 1.01 7.78 -5.24
CA THR A 79 0.26 7.32 -6.42
C THR A 79 1.15 6.81 -7.56
N ASP A 80 2.46 7.01 -7.46
CA ASP A 80 3.43 6.48 -8.43
C ASP A 80 3.94 5.12 -7.97
N TYR A 81 3.22 4.06 -8.36
CA TYR A 81 3.57 2.68 -8.06
C TYR A 81 3.21 1.76 -9.23
N THR A 82 3.72 0.54 -9.22
CA THR A 82 3.36 -0.49 -10.18
C THR A 82 3.26 -1.84 -9.48
N ILE A 83 2.13 -2.51 -9.65
CA ILE A 83 1.94 -3.89 -9.23
C ILE A 83 2.62 -4.81 -10.26
N LYS A 84 3.60 -5.61 -9.81
CA LYS A 84 4.47 -6.43 -10.70
C LYS A 84 3.99 -7.87 -10.91
N VAL A 85 3.15 -8.38 -10.01
CA VAL A 85 2.54 -9.71 -10.06
C VAL A 85 1.05 -9.58 -9.77
N THR A 86 0.22 -10.58 -10.11
CA THR A 86 -1.21 -10.54 -9.82
C THR A 86 -1.53 -11.17 -8.47
N GLU A 87 -2.68 -10.82 -7.89
CA GLU A 87 -3.27 -11.54 -6.76
C GLU A 87 -3.31 -13.05 -7.05
N GLY A 88 -2.98 -13.87 -6.05
CA GLY A 88 -2.94 -15.33 -6.19
C GLY A 88 -1.70 -15.88 -6.91
N SER A 89 -0.79 -15.04 -7.41
CA SER A 89 0.47 -15.50 -8.00
C SER A 89 1.32 -16.24 -6.97
N HIS A 90 1.95 -17.34 -7.39
CA HIS A 90 3.06 -17.92 -6.63
C HIS A 90 4.34 -17.13 -6.88
N VAL A 91 5.11 -16.87 -5.84
CA VAL A 91 6.39 -16.16 -5.89
C VAL A 91 7.47 -16.95 -5.16
N GLU A 92 8.72 -16.75 -5.55
CA GLU A 92 9.90 -17.29 -4.87
C GLU A 92 10.49 -16.27 -3.89
N ALA A 93 11.35 -16.75 -2.97
CA ALA A 93 12.11 -15.85 -2.11
C ALA A 93 13.00 -14.89 -2.93
N GLY A 94 12.94 -13.60 -2.60
CA GLY A 94 13.65 -12.51 -3.26
C GLY A 94 12.94 -11.90 -4.47
N GLN A 95 11.85 -12.51 -4.94
CA GLN A 95 11.08 -12.02 -6.07
C GLN A 95 10.41 -10.67 -5.76
N LEU A 96 10.41 -9.80 -6.77
CA LEU A 96 9.72 -8.50 -6.79
C LEU A 96 8.27 -8.67 -7.24
#